data_AF-A0AAV1E3X1-F1
#
_entry.id   AF-A0AAV1E3X1-F1
#
_cell.length_a   1.000
_cell.length_b   1.000
_cell.length_c   1.000
_cell.angle_alpha   90.00
_cell.angle_beta   90.00
_cell.angle_gamma   90.00
#
_symmetry.space_group_name_H-M   'P 1'
#
loop_
_entity.id
_entity.type
_entity.pdbx_description
1 polymer ?
#
loop_
_entity_poly.entity_id
_entity_poly.type
_entity_poly.pdbx_seq_one_letter_code
_entity_poly.pdbx_strand_id
1 'polypeptide(L)'
;METKSLSFLLIVVLWLCNTFLICSSSTAKQQQQQQPDPVLDIDGKPLRTSGKYYILPVIRGRGGGLTLSSSDNLTCPLFVAQDPFEVNFGLPVIFSPAKPTKGGAVRVSSDQNIRFDAATICVQSTVWKLSYDDGLKQYFVVSGGVQGNPGPKTLDNWFKIEKFNREDGSDKKKSRREDYKLVFCPTVCNYCKVICRDVGIFIQNGTRRLALSDVPFMVQFKKA
;
A
#
# COMPACT_ATOMS: atom_id res chain seq x y z
N MET A 1 -42.76 -33.58 -69.46
CA MET A 1 -43.28 -33.49 -68.08
C MET A 1 -42.11 -33.65 -67.13
N GLU A 2 -41.11 -32.79 -67.25
CA GLU A 2 -39.82 -32.86 -66.58
C GLU A 2 -39.24 -31.45 -66.70
N THR A 3 -38.86 -30.82 -65.59
CA THR A 3 -37.96 -29.64 -65.45
C THR A 3 -38.24 -28.82 -64.19
N LYS A 4 -39.39 -28.99 -63.51
CA LYS A 4 -39.72 -28.16 -62.32
C LYS A 4 -39.25 -28.72 -60.97
N SER A 5 -38.75 -29.96 -60.91
CA SER A 5 -38.37 -30.62 -59.65
C SER A 5 -36.89 -30.40 -59.27
N LEU A 6 -35.98 -30.30 -60.25
CA LEU A 6 -34.54 -30.13 -59.97
C LEU A 6 -34.17 -28.72 -59.47
N SER A 7 -34.89 -27.68 -59.89
CA SER A 7 -34.62 -26.30 -59.47
C SER A 7 -35.05 -26.02 -58.03
N PHE A 8 -36.06 -26.72 -57.51
CA PHE A 8 -36.50 -26.55 -56.12
C PHE A 8 -35.56 -27.25 -55.12
N LEU A 9 -34.99 -28.42 -55.48
CA LEU A 9 -34.02 -29.12 -54.63
C LEU A 9 -32.68 -28.36 -54.50
N LEU A 10 -32.22 -27.70 -55.56
CA LEU A 10 -30.97 -26.92 -55.54
C LEU A 10 -31.07 -25.67 -54.65
N ILE A 11 -32.24 -25.03 -54.59
CA ILE A 11 -32.46 -23.83 -53.77
C ILE A 11 -32.55 -24.17 -52.27
N VAL A 12 -33.12 -25.34 -51.92
CA VAL A 12 -33.19 -25.79 -50.52
C VAL A 12 -31.82 -26.22 -49.99
N VAL A 13 -30.97 -26.84 -50.82
CA VAL A 13 -29.59 -27.23 -50.43
C VAL A 13 -28.68 -26.00 -50.26
N LEU A 14 -28.87 -24.95 -51.07
CA LEU A 14 -28.14 -23.68 -50.92
C LEU A 14 -28.58 -22.87 -49.69
N TRP A 15 -29.79 -23.06 -49.19
CA TRP A 15 -30.26 -22.42 -47.96
C TRP A 15 -29.78 -23.13 -46.68
N LEU A 16 -29.56 -24.44 -46.73
CA LEU A 16 -29.03 -25.24 -45.62
C LEU A 16 -27.50 -25.18 -45.47
N CYS A 17 -26.77 -24.73 -46.49
CA CYS A 17 -25.30 -24.61 -46.42
C CYS A 17 -24.84 -23.25 -45.86
N ASN A 18 -25.74 -22.26 -45.71
CA ASN A 18 -25.41 -20.92 -45.22
C ASN A 18 -25.64 -20.72 -43.71
N THR A 19 -25.95 -21.78 -42.97
CA THR A 19 -26.16 -21.74 -41.51
C THR A 19 -24.95 -22.24 -40.71
N PHE A 20 -23.81 -22.50 -41.35
CA PHE A 20 -22.63 -23.07 -40.71
C PHE A 20 -21.41 -22.14 -40.75
N LEU A 21 -21.54 -20.87 -40.35
CA LEU A 21 -20.38 -20.02 -39.99
C LEU A 21 -20.78 -18.71 -39.31
N ILE A 22 -21.73 -18.75 -38.36
CA ILE A 22 -21.75 -17.71 -37.32
C ILE A 22 -20.83 -18.24 -36.21
N CYS A 23 -19.53 -18.00 -36.38
CA CYS A 23 -18.62 -17.97 -35.24
C CYS A 23 -19.13 -16.85 -34.33
N SER A 24 -19.99 -17.22 -33.38
CA SER A 24 -20.29 -16.41 -32.21
C SER A 24 -18.98 -16.22 -31.48
N SER A 25 -18.22 -15.20 -31.87
CA SER A 25 -17.10 -14.69 -31.13
C SER A 25 -17.68 -14.09 -29.85
N SER A 26 -17.93 -14.96 -28.87
CA SER A 26 -18.05 -14.54 -27.48
C SER A 26 -16.75 -13.84 -27.16
N THR A 27 -16.73 -12.52 -27.34
CA THR A 27 -15.72 -11.66 -26.76
C THR A 27 -15.96 -11.75 -25.26
N ALA A 28 -15.38 -12.78 -24.65
CA ALA A 28 -15.17 -12.83 -23.22
C ALA A 28 -14.38 -11.55 -22.91
N LYS A 29 -15.08 -10.52 -22.43
CA LYS A 29 -14.44 -9.34 -21.84
C LYS A 29 -13.58 -9.89 -20.72
N GLN A 30 -12.28 -10.05 -20.97
CA GLN A 30 -11.33 -10.31 -19.91
C GLN A 30 -11.42 -9.10 -18.99
N GLN A 31 -12.02 -9.29 -17.80
CA GLN A 31 -11.93 -8.33 -16.72
C GLN A 31 -10.46 -8.26 -16.33
N GLN A 32 -9.73 -7.36 -16.96
CA GLN A 32 -8.37 -7.05 -16.58
C GLN A 32 -8.47 -6.41 -15.19
N GLN A 33 -8.12 -7.17 -14.14
CA GLN A 33 -8.07 -6.64 -12.77
C GLN A 33 -7.22 -5.38 -12.78
N GLN A 34 -7.87 -4.22 -12.68
CA GLN A 34 -7.20 -2.94 -12.68
C GLN A 34 -6.35 -2.88 -11.42
N GLN A 35 -5.04 -2.74 -11.59
CA GLN A 35 -4.13 -2.64 -10.45
C GLN A 35 -4.38 -1.32 -9.71
N PRO A 36 -4.27 -1.29 -8.36
CA PRO A 36 -4.41 -0.06 -7.61
C PRO A 36 -3.42 1.01 -8.08
N ASP A 37 -3.73 2.28 -7.91
CA ASP A 37 -2.85 3.37 -8.34
C ASP A 37 -1.45 3.29 -7.70
N PRO A 38 -0.40 3.74 -8.41
CA PRO A 38 0.91 3.89 -7.79
C PRO A 38 0.87 4.98 -6.72
N VAL A 39 1.62 4.80 -5.63
CA VAL A 39 1.91 5.88 -4.68
C VAL A 39 2.91 6.83 -5.35
N LEU A 40 2.70 8.13 -5.22
CA LEU A 40 3.53 9.17 -5.81
C LEU A 40 4.38 9.87 -4.74
N ASP A 41 5.58 10.28 -5.14
CA ASP A 41 6.39 11.20 -4.34
C ASP A 41 5.93 12.66 -4.52
N ILE A 42 6.54 13.58 -3.76
CA ILE A 42 6.26 15.02 -3.82
C ILE A 42 6.56 15.66 -5.19
N ASP A 43 7.30 14.97 -6.06
CA ASP A 43 7.60 15.39 -7.44
C ASP A 43 6.62 14.78 -8.45
N GLY A 44 5.62 14.01 -7.97
CA GLY A 44 4.60 13.35 -8.79
C GLY A 44 5.09 12.07 -9.47
N LYS A 45 6.23 11.50 -9.04
CA LYS A 45 6.78 10.28 -9.63
C LYS A 45 6.38 9.06 -8.81
N PRO A 46 6.05 7.92 -9.46
CA PRO A 46 5.75 6.68 -8.76
C PRO A 46 6.88 6.21 -7.85
N LEU A 47 6.55 5.82 -6.62
CA LEU A 47 7.45 5.11 -5.73
C LEU A 47 7.87 3.77 -6.35
N ARG A 48 9.15 3.43 -6.20
CA ARG A 48 9.73 2.18 -6.70
C ARG A 48 10.27 1.34 -5.55
N THR A 49 10.16 0.01 -5.67
CA THR A 49 10.68 -0.92 -4.65
C THR A 49 12.21 -0.91 -4.53
N SER A 50 12.92 -0.42 -5.54
CA SER A 50 14.37 -0.17 -5.50
C SER A 50 14.74 1.23 -4.99
N GLY A 51 13.76 2.09 -4.75
CA GLY A 51 13.95 3.47 -4.31
C GLY A 51 13.98 3.61 -2.79
N LYS A 52 14.63 4.68 -2.34
CA LYS A 52 14.68 5.10 -0.93
C LYS A 52 13.87 6.38 -0.79
N TYR A 53 13.05 6.46 0.27
CA TYR A 53 12.14 7.59 0.46
C TYR A 53 12.10 8.03 1.91
N TYR A 54 12.13 9.33 2.16
CA TYR A 54 11.74 9.90 3.44
C TYR A 54 10.21 9.96 3.53
N ILE A 55 9.67 9.59 4.69
CA ILE A 55 8.26 9.79 5.02
C ILE A 55 8.15 11.07 5.83
N LEU A 56 7.53 12.09 5.25
CA LEU A 56 7.45 13.43 5.83
C LEU A 56 6.01 13.78 6.21
N PRO A 57 5.79 14.53 7.30
CA PRO A 57 4.48 15.07 7.63
C PRO A 57 4.01 16.02 6.53
N VAL A 58 2.72 15.97 6.22
CA VAL A 58 2.09 16.98 5.36
C VAL A 58 1.89 18.29 6.14
N ILE A 59 1.49 18.19 7.41
CA ILE A 59 1.26 19.34 8.29
C ILE A 59 2.60 19.80 8.87
N ARG A 60 3.01 21.02 8.49
CA ARG A 60 4.22 21.71 8.98
C ARG A 60 4.10 22.15 10.45
N GLY A 61 5.22 22.45 11.09
CA GLY A 61 5.28 22.94 12.46
C GLY A 61 4.99 21.90 13.56
N ARG A 62 4.92 20.60 13.21
CA ARG A 62 4.57 19.52 14.13
C ARG A 62 5.63 18.41 14.27
N GLY A 63 6.83 18.65 13.75
CA GLY A 63 7.94 17.70 13.71
C GLY A 63 8.46 17.44 12.29
N GLY A 64 9.55 16.69 12.21
CA GLY A 64 10.20 16.26 10.98
C GLY A 64 9.67 14.93 10.45
N GLY A 65 10.49 14.25 9.66
CA GLY A 65 10.20 12.94 9.09
C GLY A 65 10.31 11.78 10.07
N LEU A 66 10.03 10.58 9.57
CA LEU A 66 10.04 9.37 10.39
C LEU A 66 11.46 8.85 10.64
N THR A 67 11.71 8.40 11.86
CA THR A 67 12.99 7.91 12.36
C THR A 67 12.78 6.75 13.35
N LEU A 68 13.87 6.27 13.95
CA LEU A 68 13.87 5.27 15.00
C LEU A 68 14.17 5.94 16.36
N SER A 69 13.46 5.52 17.40
CA SER A 69 13.69 5.96 18.78
C SER A 69 13.74 4.77 19.73
N SER A 70 14.67 4.78 20.68
CA SER A 70 14.67 3.84 21.80
C SER A 70 13.58 4.18 22.82
N SER A 71 13.33 3.27 23.74
CA SER A 71 12.51 3.52 24.93
C SER A 71 13.39 3.63 26.17
N ASP A 72 12.92 4.37 27.16
CA ASP A 72 13.65 4.60 28.41
C ASP A 72 14.02 3.28 29.12
N ASN A 73 13.14 2.27 29.00
CA ASN A 73 13.30 0.96 29.65
C ASN A 73 13.88 -0.13 28.73
N LEU A 74 13.96 0.12 27.42
CA LEU A 74 14.31 -0.92 26.45
C LEU A 74 15.05 -0.33 25.25
N THR A 75 16.28 -0.79 25.03
CA THR A 75 17.11 -0.36 23.91
C THR A 75 16.64 -0.94 22.58
N CYS A 76 16.12 -2.17 22.58
CA CYS A 76 15.69 -2.89 21.37
C CYS A 76 14.46 -3.77 21.65
N PRO A 77 13.48 -3.87 20.73
CA PRO A 77 13.44 -3.22 19.42
C PRO A 77 13.21 -1.71 19.51
N LEU A 78 13.56 -0.99 18.46
CA LEU A 78 13.37 0.45 18.38
C LEU A 78 11.93 0.76 17.95
N PHE A 79 11.35 1.82 18.49
CA PHE A 79 10.06 2.33 18.04
C PHE A 79 10.24 3.14 16.77
N VAL A 80 9.23 3.08 15.90
CA VAL A 80 9.11 4.04 14.80
C VAL A 80 8.55 5.33 15.38
N ALA A 81 9.23 6.44 15.14
CA ALA A 81 8.89 7.73 15.71
C ALA A 81 8.98 8.85 14.66
N GLN A 82 8.39 10.00 14.99
CA GLN A 82 8.55 11.24 14.26
C GLN A 82 9.68 12.06 14.90
N ASP A 83 10.62 12.53 14.09
CA ASP A 83 11.66 13.45 14.53
C ASP A 83 11.01 14.74 15.08
N PRO A 84 11.46 15.29 16.23
CA PRO A 84 10.86 16.50 16.78
C PRO A 84 11.18 17.77 15.95
N PHE A 85 12.22 17.76 15.13
CA PHE A 85 12.66 18.94 14.38
C PHE A 85 12.20 18.88 12.93
N GLU A 86 11.40 19.87 12.50
CA GLU A 86 10.82 19.93 11.14
C GLU A 86 11.87 19.91 10.01
N VAL A 87 13.08 20.41 10.29
CA VAL A 87 14.19 20.44 9.32
C VAL A 87 14.77 19.05 9.05
N ASN A 88 14.53 18.07 9.93
CA ASN A 88 15.06 16.73 9.79
C ASN A 88 14.10 15.87 8.97
N PHE A 89 14.60 15.30 7.87
CA PHE A 89 13.82 14.35 7.06
C PHE A 89 13.69 12.96 7.69
N GLY A 90 14.38 12.71 8.80
CA GLY A 90 14.43 11.40 9.44
C GLY A 90 15.29 10.41 8.63
N LEU A 91 14.91 9.14 8.69
CA LEU A 91 15.62 8.04 8.03
C LEU A 91 14.87 7.60 6.77
N PRO A 92 15.58 7.27 5.68
CA PRO A 92 14.94 6.77 4.46
C PRO A 92 14.36 5.38 4.69
N VAL A 93 13.25 5.07 4.03
CA VAL A 93 12.62 3.75 4.01
C VAL A 93 12.67 3.11 2.63
N ILE A 94 12.56 1.79 2.61
CA ILE A 94 12.38 0.96 1.42
C ILE A 94 11.10 0.15 1.60
N PHE A 95 10.32 0.06 0.52
CA PHE A 95 9.05 -0.66 0.45
C PHE A 95 9.20 -2.00 -0.26
N SER A 96 8.64 -3.06 0.30
CA SER A 96 8.64 -4.40 -0.28
C SER A 96 7.21 -4.96 -0.32
N PRO A 97 6.54 -4.97 -1.49
CA PRO A 97 5.16 -5.44 -1.60
C PRO A 97 5.06 -6.96 -1.43
N ALA A 98 3.98 -7.42 -0.78
CA ALA A 98 3.66 -8.84 -0.65
C ALA A 98 3.47 -9.52 -2.02
N LYS A 99 2.94 -8.77 -2.99
CA LYS A 99 2.72 -9.17 -4.38
C LYS A 99 3.40 -8.18 -5.31
N PRO A 100 4.67 -8.43 -5.71
CA PRO A 100 5.39 -7.55 -6.62
C PRO A 100 4.65 -7.35 -7.95
N THR A 101 4.66 -6.12 -8.45
CA THR A 101 4.01 -5.76 -9.72
C THR A 101 5.03 -5.63 -10.84
N LYS A 102 4.60 -5.87 -12.09
CA LYS A 102 5.45 -5.61 -13.27
C LYS A 102 5.84 -4.13 -13.27
N GLY A 103 7.15 -3.85 -13.22
CA GLY A 103 7.72 -2.50 -13.12
C GLY A 103 8.04 -2.03 -11.69
N GLY A 104 7.80 -2.83 -10.65
CA GLY A 104 8.28 -2.56 -9.29
C GLY A 104 7.72 -1.27 -8.67
N ALA A 105 6.48 -0.90 -9.01
CA ALA A 105 5.82 0.25 -8.41
C ALA A 105 5.21 -0.12 -7.06
N VAL A 106 5.37 0.75 -6.07
CA VAL A 106 4.64 0.70 -4.80
C VAL A 106 3.24 1.25 -5.05
N ARG A 107 2.20 0.52 -4.62
CA ARG A 107 0.80 0.84 -4.93
C ARG A 107 -0.02 1.03 -3.68
N VAL A 108 -1.03 1.88 -3.78
CA VAL A 108 -2.01 2.06 -2.70
C VAL A 108 -2.75 0.75 -2.44
N SER A 109 -3.29 0.60 -1.23
CA SER A 109 -4.11 -0.55 -0.82
C SER A 109 -3.47 -1.93 -1.01
N SER A 110 -2.14 -1.99 -1.10
CA SER A 110 -1.38 -3.23 -1.24
C SER A 110 -0.47 -3.45 -0.04
N ASP A 111 -0.43 -4.67 0.49
CA ASP A 111 0.36 -5.03 1.66
C ASP A 111 1.87 -4.82 1.39
N GLN A 112 2.52 -4.00 2.23
CA GLN A 112 3.94 -3.67 2.17
C GLN A 112 4.64 -4.08 3.47
N ASN A 113 5.82 -4.67 3.35
CA ASN A 113 6.82 -4.47 4.40
C ASN A 113 7.47 -3.10 4.18
N ILE A 114 7.68 -2.37 5.27
CA ILE A 114 8.38 -1.09 5.31
C ILE A 114 9.62 -1.31 6.17
N ARG A 115 10.78 -0.86 5.73
CA ARG A 115 12.00 -0.90 6.57
C ARG A 115 12.80 0.37 6.43
N PHE A 116 13.46 0.78 7.50
CA PHE A 116 14.47 1.84 7.40
C PHE A 116 15.73 1.32 6.72
N ASP A 117 16.32 2.14 5.86
CA ASP A 117 17.62 1.89 5.25
C ASP A 117 18.72 2.55 6.08
N ALA A 118 18.94 2.02 7.28
CA ALA A 118 19.89 2.52 8.25
C ALA A 118 20.47 1.37 9.07
N ALA A 119 21.73 1.49 9.46
CA ALA A 119 22.33 0.64 10.48
C ALA A 119 21.81 1.07 11.87
N THR A 120 21.61 0.11 12.76
CA THR A 120 21.16 0.38 14.13
C THR A 120 22.02 -0.40 15.12
N ILE A 121 21.94 -0.01 16.40
CA ILE A 121 22.57 -0.75 17.51
C ILE A 121 21.87 -2.08 17.81
N CYS A 122 20.66 -2.27 17.29
CA CYS A 122 19.89 -3.48 17.48
C CYS A 122 20.29 -4.55 16.46
N VAL A 123 20.41 -5.80 16.92
CA VAL A 123 20.66 -6.96 16.05
C VAL A 123 19.43 -7.27 15.18
N GLN A 124 18.24 -6.92 15.68
CA GLN A 124 16.98 -7.07 14.96
C GLN A 124 16.94 -6.21 13.69
N SER A 125 16.14 -6.64 12.72
CA SER A 125 15.94 -5.89 11.47
C SER A 125 15.29 -4.52 11.72
N THR A 126 15.37 -3.65 10.72
CA THR A 126 14.63 -2.37 10.68
C THR A 126 13.24 -2.50 10.03
N VAL A 127 12.78 -3.73 9.76
CA VAL A 127 11.45 -3.99 9.21
C VAL A 127 10.42 -3.63 10.26
N TRP A 128 9.41 -2.89 9.84
CA TRP A 128 8.32 -2.46 10.70
C TRP A 128 7.42 -3.63 11.05
N LYS A 129 6.95 -3.61 12.29
CA LYS A 129 6.06 -4.60 12.87
C LYS A 129 5.13 -3.93 13.86
N LEU A 130 3.90 -4.42 13.95
CA LEU A 130 2.98 -4.04 14.99
C LEU A 130 3.27 -4.81 16.29
N SER A 131 3.35 -4.10 17.41
CA SER A 131 3.57 -4.69 18.74
C SER A 131 2.64 -4.05 19.76
N TYR A 132 2.01 -4.88 20.59
CA TYR A 132 1.14 -4.42 21.65
C TYR A 132 1.94 -4.14 22.92
N ASP A 133 1.76 -2.96 23.49
CA ASP A 133 2.30 -2.58 24.78
C ASP A 133 1.22 -2.74 25.86
N ASP A 134 1.46 -3.66 26.79
CA ASP A 134 0.52 -3.97 27.86
C ASP A 134 0.40 -2.86 28.92
N GLY A 135 1.44 -2.06 29.12
CA GLY A 135 1.42 -0.96 30.10
C GLY A 135 0.60 0.22 29.61
N LEU A 136 0.66 0.48 28.31
CA LEU A 136 -0.03 1.61 27.66
C LEU A 136 -1.34 1.22 27.00
N LYS A 137 -1.65 -0.08 26.94
CA LYS A 137 -2.84 -0.64 26.25
C LYS A 137 -2.96 -0.12 24.83
N GLN A 138 -1.83 -0.10 24.11
CA GLN A 138 -1.70 0.51 22.80
C GLN A 138 -0.85 -0.35 21.86
N TYR A 139 -1.22 -0.36 20.57
CA TYR A 139 -0.44 -0.99 19.51
C TYR A 139 0.51 0.03 18.88
N PHE A 140 1.81 -0.21 19.03
CA PHE A 140 2.87 0.61 18.44
C PHE A 140 3.43 -0.02 17.17
N VAL A 141 4.00 0.83 16.32
CA VAL A 141 4.86 0.40 15.23
C VAL A 141 6.30 0.40 15.72
N VAL A 142 6.92 -0.78 15.68
CA VAL A 142 8.30 -1.01 16.13
C VAL A 142 9.13 -1.65 15.01
N SER A 143 10.45 -1.66 15.17
CA SER A 143 11.36 -2.41 14.31
C SER A 143 11.42 -3.89 14.71
N GLY A 144 12.20 -4.69 14.00
CA GLY A 144 12.42 -6.10 14.29
C GLY A 144 11.40 -7.05 13.66
N GLY A 145 10.63 -6.58 12.68
CA GLY A 145 9.80 -7.43 11.83
C GLY A 145 10.61 -8.37 10.94
N VAL A 146 9.90 -9.22 10.20
CA VAL A 146 10.47 -10.14 9.21
C VAL A 146 9.96 -9.75 7.83
N GLN A 147 10.89 -9.53 6.89
CA GLN A 147 10.54 -9.23 5.51
C GLN A 147 10.08 -10.50 4.78
N GLY A 148 9.03 -10.39 3.97
CA GLY A 148 8.51 -11.46 3.15
C GLY A 148 7.66 -12.48 3.92
N ASN A 149 7.55 -13.68 3.36
CA ASN A 149 6.70 -14.77 3.86
C ASN A 149 5.26 -14.33 4.19
N PRO A 150 4.50 -13.75 3.24
CA PRO A 150 3.16 -13.25 3.49
C PRO A 150 2.25 -14.37 4.02
N GLY A 151 1.66 -14.17 5.20
CA GLY A 151 0.78 -15.14 5.81
C GLY A 151 0.62 -14.95 7.32
N PRO A 152 0.03 -15.93 8.03
CA PRO A 152 -0.26 -15.81 9.46
C PRO A 152 0.96 -15.52 10.33
N LYS A 153 2.13 -16.05 9.97
CA LYS A 153 3.37 -15.92 10.76
C LYS A 153 4.02 -14.54 10.69
N THR A 154 3.66 -13.72 9.71
CA THR A 154 4.23 -12.37 9.49
C THR A 154 3.14 -11.31 9.44
N LEU A 155 1.94 -11.65 9.91
CA LEU A 155 0.72 -10.84 9.76
C LEU A 155 0.88 -9.41 10.31
N ASP A 156 1.67 -9.27 11.37
CA ASP A 156 2.02 -8.03 12.06
C ASP A 156 3.04 -7.15 11.31
N ASN A 157 3.66 -7.63 10.24
CA ASN A 157 4.71 -6.92 9.49
C ASN A 157 4.19 -6.20 8.23
N TRP A 158 2.88 -6.23 7.98
CA TRP A 158 2.28 -5.75 6.73
C TRP A 158 1.43 -4.50 6.95
N PHE A 159 1.81 -3.43 6.26
CA PHE A 159 1.17 -2.12 6.28
C PHE A 159 0.69 -1.75 4.88
N LYS A 160 -0.28 -0.85 4.81
CA LYS A 160 -0.78 -0.27 3.55
C LYS A 160 -0.52 1.22 3.54
N ILE A 161 -0.39 1.75 2.33
CA ILE A 161 -0.43 3.18 2.06
C ILE A 161 -1.79 3.43 1.39
N GLU A 162 -2.55 4.38 1.92
CA GLU A 162 -3.83 4.77 1.35
C GLU A 162 -3.79 6.26 0.98
N LYS A 163 -4.53 6.65 -0.05
CA LYS A 163 -4.73 8.08 -0.36
C LYS A 163 -5.49 8.73 0.80
N PHE A 164 -5.08 9.93 1.17
CA PHE A 164 -5.80 10.77 2.10
C PHE A 164 -6.50 11.89 1.33
N ASN A 165 -7.84 11.83 1.26
CA ASN A 165 -8.62 12.88 0.62
C ASN A 165 -8.91 13.99 1.64
N ARG A 166 -8.48 15.22 1.35
CA ARG A 166 -8.92 16.40 2.10
C ARG A 166 -10.39 16.67 1.72
N GLU A 167 -11.30 16.49 2.66
CA GLU A 167 -12.74 16.70 2.45
C GLU A 167 -13.14 18.18 2.26
N ASP A 168 -12.20 19.12 2.41
CA ASP A 168 -12.52 20.54 2.34
C ASP A 168 -12.69 21.01 0.88
N GLY A 169 -13.93 21.35 0.54
CA GLY A 169 -14.40 21.77 -0.77
C GLY A 169 -14.00 23.19 -1.17
N SER A 170 -13.11 23.85 -0.44
CA SER A 170 -12.51 25.13 -0.87
C SER A 170 -11.41 24.88 -1.89
N ASP A 171 -11.70 25.20 -3.15
CA ASP A 171 -10.79 25.22 -4.30
C ASP A 171 -10.24 23.85 -4.74
N LYS A 172 -11.00 23.17 -5.62
CA LYS A 172 -10.55 22.10 -6.54
C LYS A 172 -9.35 22.48 -7.45
N LYS A 173 -8.68 23.61 -7.19
CA LYS A 173 -7.66 24.24 -8.03
C LYS A 173 -6.34 24.49 -7.30
N LYS A 174 -5.82 23.61 -6.42
CA LYS A 174 -4.36 23.63 -6.14
C LYS A 174 -3.66 22.48 -5.40
N SER A 175 -4.24 21.33 -5.06
CA SER A 175 -3.36 20.22 -4.67
C SER A 175 -2.93 19.43 -5.89
N ARG A 176 -1.75 19.78 -6.46
CA ARG A 176 -1.07 18.94 -7.46
C ARG A 176 -0.48 17.66 -6.84
N ARG A 177 -0.63 17.46 -5.54
CA ARG A 177 0.02 16.41 -4.76
C ARG A 177 -1.04 15.59 -4.04
N GLU A 178 -0.94 14.28 -4.19
CA GLU A 178 -1.71 13.34 -3.40
C GLU A 178 -1.06 13.25 -2.02
N ASP A 179 -1.88 13.42 -0.97
CA ASP A 179 -1.46 13.11 0.39
C ASP A 179 -1.81 11.65 0.70
N TYR A 180 -1.09 11.06 1.65
CA TYR A 180 -1.29 9.66 2.02
C TYR A 180 -1.42 9.49 3.53
N LYS A 181 -1.89 8.32 3.92
CA LYS A 181 -1.83 7.81 5.29
C LYS A 181 -1.32 6.38 5.31
N LEU A 182 -0.76 5.99 6.45
CA LEU A 182 -0.32 4.62 6.72
C LEU A 182 -1.43 3.89 7.46
N VAL A 183 -1.66 2.63 7.11
CA VAL A 183 -2.74 1.80 7.65
C VAL A 183 -2.22 0.43 8.01
N PHE A 184 -2.63 -0.10 9.15
CA PHE A 184 -2.47 -1.52 9.47
C PHE A 184 -3.81 -2.21 9.22
N CYS A 185 -3.91 -2.97 8.14
CA CYS A 185 -5.08 -3.78 7.79
C CYS A 185 -4.64 -4.88 6.79
N PRO A 186 -3.84 -5.85 7.27
CA PRO A 186 -3.13 -6.78 6.39
C PRO A 186 -4.09 -7.75 5.70
N THR A 187 -3.88 -7.98 4.40
CA THR A 187 -4.69 -8.91 3.59
C THR A 187 -3.91 -10.14 3.13
N VAL A 188 -2.76 -10.41 3.74
CA VAL A 188 -1.89 -11.55 3.45
C VAL A 188 -2.42 -12.89 3.99
N CYS A 189 -3.45 -12.86 4.83
CA CYS A 189 -4.13 -14.03 5.38
C CYS A 189 -5.64 -13.80 5.37
N ASN A 190 -6.38 -14.51 4.52
CA ASN A 190 -7.82 -14.31 4.31
C ASN A 190 -8.71 -14.84 5.43
N TYR A 191 -8.24 -15.78 6.25
CA TYR A 191 -8.99 -16.35 7.38
C TYR A 191 -8.55 -15.77 8.73
N CYS A 192 -7.50 -14.95 8.78
CA CYS A 192 -7.02 -14.34 10.00
C CYS A 192 -7.93 -13.18 10.41
N LYS A 193 -8.25 -13.08 11.70
CA LYS A 193 -8.89 -11.88 12.26
C LYS A 193 -7.82 -10.85 12.52
N VAL A 194 -7.91 -9.71 11.82
CA VAL A 194 -6.92 -8.64 11.89
C VAL A 194 -7.55 -7.36 12.41
N ILE A 195 -6.75 -6.54 13.07
CA ILE A 195 -7.11 -5.17 13.36
C ILE A 195 -6.95 -4.36 12.06
N CYS A 196 -7.95 -3.54 11.75
CA CYS A 196 -7.89 -2.60 10.62
C CYS A 196 -8.03 -1.18 11.17
N ARG A 197 -6.91 -0.45 11.23
CA ARG A 197 -6.88 0.89 11.80
C ARG A 197 -5.77 1.74 11.16
N ASP A 198 -5.99 3.04 11.14
CA ASP A 198 -4.99 4.00 10.68
C ASP A 198 -3.79 4.04 11.64
N VAL A 199 -2.64 4.47 11.14
CA VAL A 199 -1.44 4.74 11.93
C VAL A 199 -1.34 6.25 12.17
N GLY A 200 -1.26 6.63 13.44
CA GLY A 200 -1.16 8.01 13.90
C GLY A 200 0.05 8.26 14.79
N ILE A 201 0.13 9.47 15.35
CA ILE A 201 1.14 9.85 16.33
C ILE A 201 0.59 9.68 17.74
N PHE A 202 1.32 8.93 18.57
CA PHE A 202 1.10 8.80 20.00
C PHE A 202 2.27 9.44 20.75
N ILE A 203 1.98 10.37 21.66
CA ILE A 203 3.01 11.07 22.42
C ILE A 203 3.23 10.33 23.75
N GLN A 204 4.44 9.84 23.96
CA GLN A 204 4.87 9.20 25.20
C GLN A 204 6.15 9.85 25.69
N ASN A 205 6.13 10.43 26.90
CA ASN A 205 7.29 11.10 27.51
C ASN A 205 7.95 12.13 26.55
N GLY A 206 7.14 12.89 25.80
CA GLY A 206 7.62 13.85 24.79
C GLY A 206 8.07 13.22 23.46
N THR A 207 8.23 11.90 23.39
CA THR A 207 8.57 11.18 22.15
C THR A 207 7.31 10.90 21.34
N ARG A 208 7.36 11.19 20.04
CA ARG A 208 6.23 11.08 19.10
C ARG A 208 6.29 9.75 18.36
N ARG A 209 5.73 8.69 18.94
CA ARG A 209 5.78 7.31 18.39
C ARG A 209 4.63 7.05 17.43
N LEU A 210 4.83 6.14 16.49
CA LEU A 210 3.75 5.67 15.62
C LEU A 210 2.95 4.58 16.31
N ALA A 211 1.63 4.69 16.26
CA ALA A 211 0.70 3.74 16.88
C ALA A 211 -0.61 3.66 16.10
N LEU A 212 -1.42 2.64 16.36
CA LEU A 212 -2.78 2.58 15.82
C LEU A 212 -3.62 3.71 16.42
N SER A 213 -4.39 4.38 15.56
CA SER A 213 -5.10 5.62 15.91
C SER A 213 -6.33 5.80 15.03
N ASP A 214 -7.35 6.50 15.54
CA ASP A 214 -8.48 6.97 14.71
C ASP A 214 -8.14 8.28 13.98
N VAL A 215 -7.07 8.95 14.39
CA VAL A 215 -6.54 10.14 13.74
C VAL A 215 -5.29 9.74 12.96
N PRO A 216 -5.35 9.67 11.61
CA PRO A 216 -4.22 9.27 10.79
C PRO A 216 -3.11 10.32 10.81
N PHE A 217 -1.86 9.86 10.80
CA PHE A 217 -0.72 10.71 10.50
C PHE A 217 -0.63 10.93 8.98
N MET A 218 -0.96 12.14 8.55
CA MET A 218 -0.88 12.54 7.14
C MET A 218 0.58 12.63 6.68
N VAL A 219 0.91 11.86 5.65
CA VAL A 219 2.27 11.75 5.13
C VAL A 219 2.36 12.02 3.64
N GLN A 220 3.54 12.46 3.23
CA GLN A 220 3.99 12.56 1.85
C GLN A 220 5.37 11.90 1.74
N PHE A 221 5.72 11.48 0.53
CA PHE A 221 6.97 10.76 0.29
C PHE A 221 7.94 11.65 -0.48
N LYS A 222 9.17 11.81 0.03
CA LYS A 222 10.25 12.50 -0.66
C LYS A 222 11.30 11.47 -1.03
N LYS A 223 11.69 11.41 -2.30
CA LYS A 223 12.83 10.57 -2.72
C LYS A 223 14.09 11.02 -1.98
N ALA A 224 14.81 10.07 -1.39
CA ALA A 224 16.06 10.31 -0.68
C ALA A 224 17.22 10.57 -1.63
#